data_AF-A0A8S4NZS2-F1
#
_entry.id   AF-A0A8S4NZS2-F1
#
_cell.length_a   1.000
_cell.length_b   1.000
_cell.length_c   1.000
_cell.angle_alpha   90.00
_cell.angle_beta   90.00
_cell.angle_gamma   90.00
#
_symmetry.space_group_name_H-M   'P 1'
#
loop_
_entity.id
_entity.type
_entity.pdbx_description
1 polymer ?
#
loop_
_entity_poly.entity_id
_entity_poly.type
_entity_poly.pdbx_seq_one_letter_code
_entity_poly.pdbx_strand_id
1 'polypeptide(L)'
;MPLGHRKKPFSVKQKKKQLQEKRDKKKCQAEDRPGSETDNDGKYRPVKQVSRLNYQPGDKTDKGYDQNRYQLHFRRESQEEIERRKKLARQPLQSLPVIALEVDHDAIYQPGSVLDMPKRPKWDYSMSKSQLITREETYFRTYMENIYEKHDAGDLSYFELNLETWRQLWRVLEMSDVILLITDIRFPVLHFAPTLYDFVTQELGKPIILVLNKIDLAPPALVVAWKHYLQSKYPRLHIVCFSSFPKDTLEDSGDDPGQVMHKRRKRRKYTAMGPTQLLQACETVVQGKVDLSSWRKKMCGEDPEGAEETDTVVENLTNDGSFSEHQAYKDGVLTIGCCGYPNVGKSSLINGLVGKKVVSVSKTAGHTKHFQTIFLTPTVKLCDSPGLVFPSLIKKQLQVLAGIYPIAQVREPYSVVMYLAERLPLKQLLKLQQHPEAEGL
;
A
#
# COMPACT_ATOMS: atom_id res chain seq x y z
N MET A 1 -53.48 -4.15 -17.35
CA MET A 1 -52.11 -3.95 -17.87
C MET A 1 -52.10 -2.74 -18.80
N PRO A 2 -51.31 -1.69 -18.57
CA PRO A 2 -51.10 -0.66 -19.58
C PRO A 2 -49.93 -1.03 -20.50
N LEU A 3 -50.15 -0.84 -21.80
CA LEU A 3 -49.26 -1.18 -22.91
C LEU A 3 -47.96 -0.37 -22.87
N GLY A 4 -46.81 -1.07 -22.95
CA GLY A 4 -45.48 -0.47 -22.90
C GLY A 4 -45.17 0.40 -24.13
N HIS A 5 -44.73 1.63 -23.88
CA HIS A 5 -44.18 2.51 -24.91
C HIS A 5 -42.91 1.91 -25.54
N ARG A 6 -42.95 1.64 -26.85
CA ARG A 6 -41.80 1.21 -27.64
C ARG A 6 -40.76 2.34 -27.69
N LYS A 7 -39.53 2.10 -27.21
CA LYS A 7 -38.43 3.10 -27.22
C LYS A 7 -38.12 3.52 -28.67
N LYS A 8 -38.13 4.83 -28.94
CA LYS A 8 -37.76 5.39 -30.25
C LYS A 8 -36.28 5.05 -30.58
N PRO A 9 -35.96 4.67 -31.82
CA PRO A 9 -34.59 4.37 -32.23
C PRO A 9 -33.70 5.63 -32.15
N PHE A 10 -32.52 5.47 -31.57
CA PHE A 10 -31.58 6.54 -31.25
C PHE A 10 -30.74 6.91 -32.49
N SER A 11 -30.80 8.16 -32.95
CA SER A 11 -30.06 8.58 -34.14
C SER A 11 -28.54 8.59 -33.88
N VAL A 12 -27.78 7.85 -34.69
CA VAL A 12 -26.30 7.77 -34.60
C VAL A 12 -25.65 9.16 -34.73
N LYS A 13 -26.27 10.05 -35.52
CA LYS A 13 -25.82 11.43 -35.72
C LYS A 13 -25.95 12.27 -34.44
N GLN A 14 -27.04 12.07 -33.67
CA GLN A 14 -27.23 12.72 -32.38
C GLN A 14 -26.23 12.21 -31.33
N LYS A 15 -25.93 10.90 -31.32
CA LYS A 15 -24.92 10.33 -30.40
C LYS A 15 -23.52 10.87 -30.69
N LYS A 16 -23.15 11.03 -31.97
CA LYS A 16 -21.86 11.60 -32.38
C LYS A 16 -21.77 13.08 -31.98
N LYS A 17 -22.85 13.86 -32.18
CA LYS A 17 -22.92 15.26 -31.76
C LYS A 17 -22.85 15.41 -30.24
N GLN A 18 -23.53 14.54 -29.49
CA GLN A 18 -23.49 14.52 -28.02
C GLN A 18 -22.11 14.14 -27.46
N LEU A 19 -21.36 13.27 -28.16
CA LEU A 19 -19.96 12.95 -27.83
C LEU A 19 -19.00 14.10 -28.17
N GLN A 20 -19.26 14.82 -29.26
CA GLN A 20 -18.52 16.03 -29.64
C GLN A 20 -18.72 17.13 -28.60
N GLU A 21 -19.97 17.43 -28.25
CA GLU A 21 -20.33 18.43 -27.22
C GLU A 21 -19.75 18.06 -25.85
N LYS A 22 -19.67 16.77 -25.50
CA LYS A 22 -18.98 16.30 -24.28
C LYS A 22 -17.46 16.49 -24.34
N ARG A 23 -16.84 16.38 -25.51
CA ARG A 23 -15.41 16.65 -25.71
C ARG A 23 -15.12 18.15 -25.65
N ASP A 24 -15.98 18.96 -26.26
CA ASP A 24 -15.84 20.41 -26.29
C ASP A 24 -16.08 21.01 -24.89
N LYS A 25 -17.08 20.52 -24.14
CA LYS A 25 -17.26 20.89 -22.72
C LYS A 25 -16.07 20.50 -21.84
N LYS A 26 -15.43 19.35 -22.10
CA LYS A 26 -14.18 18.96 -21.41
C LYS A 26 -13.00 19.83 -21.78
N LYS A 27 -12.99 20.40 -23.00
CA LYS A 27 -11.95 21.32 -23.48
C LYS A 27 -12.11 22.71 -22.85
N CYS A 28 -13.33 23.25 -22.81
CA CYS A 28 -13.61 24.52 -22.12
C CYS A 28 -13.39 24.43 -20.60
N GLN A 29 -13.74 23.30 -19.95
CA GLN A 29 -13.42 23.08 -18.53
C GLN A 29 -11.91 22.92 -18.25
N ALA A 30 -11.09 22.69 -19.26
CA ALA A 30 -9.63 22.68 -19.13
C ALA A 30 -9.04 24.10 -19.22
N GLU A 31 -9.75 25.03 -19.88
CA GLU A 31 -9.36 26.43 -20.05
C GLU A 31 -9.82 27.32 -18.87
N ASP A 32 -10.89 26.94 -18.15
CA ASP A 32 -11.38 27.64 -16.93
C ASP A 32 -10.69 27.21 -15.61
N ARG A 33 -9.50 26.59 -15.67
CA ARG A 33 -8.65 26.43 -14.48
C ARG A 33 -7.96 27.77 -14.22
N PRO A 34 -7.88 28.27 -12.97
CA PRO A 34 -7.25 29.56 -12.71
C PRO A 34 -5.78 29.50 -13.15
N GLY A 35 -5.47 30.30 -14.17
CA GLY A 35 -4.13 30.63 -14.59
C GLY A 35 -3.81 32.07 -14.17
N SER A 36 -2.92 32.21 -13.20
CA SER A 36 -1.93 33.29 -13.03
C SER A 36 -1.01 32.78 -11.91
N GLU A 37 0.31 32.82 -11.98
CA GLU A 37 1.16 33.92 -12.40
C GLU A 37 2.35 33.43 -13.26
N THR A 38 2.79 34.31 -14.16
CA THR A 38 4.14 34.32 -14.72
C THR A 38 5.08 34.91 -13.69
N ASP A 39 5.88 34.07 -13.04
CA ASP A 39 7.08 34.52 -12.33
C ASP A 39 8.33 34.20 -13.16
N ASN A 40 9.10 35.26 -13.39
CA ASN A 40 10.27 35.32 -14.24
C ASN A 40 11.54 35.05 -13.43
N ASP A 41 11.58 33.95 -12.69
CA ASP A 41 12.80 33.57 -11.96
C ASP A 41 13.03 32.05 -11.98
N GLY A 42 14.15 31.64 -12.55
CA GLY A 42 14.46 30.27 -12.93
C GLY A 42 14.83 29.34 -11.77
N LYS A 43 13.96 29.12 -10.77
CA LYS A 43 14.13 28.08 -9.74
C LYS A 43 12.81 27.38 -9.35
N TYR A 44 12.85 26.05 -9.46
CA TYR A 44 11.95 24.98 -8.94
C TYR A 44 10.44 24.99 -9.31
N ARG A 45 9.96 23.94 -10.01
CA ARG A 45 8.52 23.67 -10.27
C ARG A 45 8.13 22.22 -9.93
N PRO A 46 7.72 21.89 -8.70
CA PRO A 46 7.25 20.53 -8.38
C PRO A 46 5.72 20.35 -8.47
N VAL A 47 4.93 21.40 -8.73
CA VAL A 47 3.45 21.30 -8.61
C VAL A 47 2.75 20.80 -9.88
N LYS A 48 3.38 20.86 -11.07
CA LYS A 48 2.73 20.50 -12.35
C LYS A 48 2.88 19.04 -12.79
N GLN A 49 3.66 18.21 -12.08
CA GLN A 49 4.03 16.85 -12.51
C GLN A 49 3.66 15.77 -11.47
N VAL A 50 2.51 15.88 -10.81
CA VAL A 50 2.03 14.84 -9.88
C VAL A 50 0.83 14.10 -10.49
N SER A 51 0.91 12.77 -10.52
CA SER A 51 -0.20 11.88 -10.83
C SER A 51 -0.92 11.49 -9.53
N ARG A 52 -2.18 11.92 -9.40
CA ARG A 52 -3.04 11.54 -8.27
C ARG A 52 -3.80 10.26 -8.62
N LEU A 53 -3.52 9.15 -7.93
CA LEU A 53 -4.07 7.84 -8.28
C LEU A 53 -5.43 7.56 -7.63
N ASN A 54 -6.45 7.16 -8.40
CA ASN A 54 -7.84 6.94 -7.92
C ASN A 54 -8.61 8.20 -7.51
N TYR A 55 -8.49 9.27 -8.30
CA TYR A 55 -9.18 10.53 -8.01
C TYR A 55 -10.68 10.35 -8.19
N GLN A 56 -11.45 10.74 -7.17
CA GLN A 56 -12.90 10.71 -7.21
C GLN A 56 -13.42 12.14 -7.43
N PRO A 57 -14.13 12.41 -8.54
CA PRO A 57 -14.78 13.70 -8.74
C PRO A 57 -15.89 13.85 -7.69
N GLY A 58 -15.77 14.85 -6.82
CA GLY A 58 -16.78 15.17 -5.82
C GLY A 58 -17.78 16.22 -6.33
N ASP A 59 -19.04 16.10 -5.92
CA ASP A 59 -19.95 17.25 -5.92
C ASP A 59 -19.54 18.20 -4.79
N LYS A 60 -19.42 19.50 -5.11
CA LYS A 60 -19.02 20.57 -4.17
C LYS A 60 -20.09 20.88 -3.11
N THR A 61 -20.86 19.89 -2.67
CA THR A 61 -22.06 20.10 -1.86
C THR A 61 -21.88 19.87 -0.36
N ASP A 62 -20.75 19.34 0.10
CA ASP A 62 -20.53 19.16 1.55
C ASP A 62 -19.39 20.01 2.11
N LYS A 63 -19.72 20.82 3.11
CA LYS A 63 -18.82 21.74 3.80
C LYS A 63 -17.83 20.94 4.67
N GLY A 64 -16.59 20.82 4.23
CA GLY A 64 -15.43 20.63 5.12
C GLY A 64 -14.66 19.31 5.02
N TYR A 65 -15.12 18.32 4.24
CA TYR A 65 -14.42 17.02 4.11
C TYR A 65 -13.93 16.78 2.68
N ASP A 66 -12.61 16.62 2.50
CA ASP A 66 -11.99 16.26 1.22
C ASP A 66 -11.81 14.74 1.09
N GLN A 67 -12.61 14.11 0.22
CA GLN A 67 -12.58 12.69 -0.08
C GLN A 67 -11.26 12.21 -0.73
N ASN A 68 -10.45 13.14 -1.25
CA ASN A 68 -9.18 12.85 -1.92
C ASN A 68 -7.95 13.25 -1.10
N ARG A 69 -8.14 13.65 0.17
CA ARG A 69 -7.04 14.13 1.04
C ARG A 69 -5.85 13.17 1.15
N TYR A 70 -6.11 11.86 1.29
CA TYR A 70 -5.09 10.82 1.49
C TYR A 70 -4.85 9.97 0.24
N GLN A 71 -5.07 10.57 -0.92
CA GLN A 71 -4.83 9.91 -2.17
C GLN A 71 -3.32 9.76 -2.43
N LEU A 72 -2.91 8.64 -3.03
CA LEU A 72 -1.52 8.42 -3.42
C LEU A 72 -1.11 9.43 -4.50
N HIS A 73 -0.02 10.15 -4.24
CA HIS A 73 0.56 11.12 -5.16
C HIS A 73 1.92 10.61 -5.61
N PHE A 74 2.02 10.22 -6.88
CA PHE A 74 3.30 9.81 -7.48
C PHE A 74 3.72 10.83 -8.53
N ARG A 75 5.01 10.90 -8.81
CA ARG A 75 5.50 11.72 -9.92
C ARG A 75 4.90 11.22 -11.23
N ARG A 76 4.45 12.17 -12.06
CA ARG A 76 4.04 11.94 -13.44
C ARG A 76 5.28 11.91 -14.32
N GLU A 77 5.45 10.82 -15.03
CA GLU A 77 6.54 10.63 -15.99
C GLU A 77 6.36 11.51 -17.23
N SER A 78 7.48 11.97 -17.79
CA SER A 78 7.50 12.77 -19.00
C SER A 78 7.15 11.92 -20.23
N GLN A 79 6.69 12.57 -21.30
CA GLN A 79 6.37 11.86 -22.54
C GLN A 79 7.64 11.26 -23.18
N GLU A 80 8.77 11.95 -23.08
CA GLU A 80 10.08 11.50 -23.56
C GLU A 80 10.56 10.24 -22.83
N GLU A 81 10.43 10.20 -21.50
CA GLU A 81 10.74 9.01 -20.69
C GLU A 81 9.90 7.80 -21.13
N ILE A 82 8.61 8.03 -21.40
CA ILE A 82 7.68 7.00 -21.87
C ILE A 82 8.08 6.51 -23.26
N GLU A 83 8.39 7.40 -24.20
CA GLU A 83 8.78 7.05 -25.57
C GLU A 83 10.12 6.31 -25.62
N ARG A 84 11.10 6.73 -24.82
CA ARG A 84 12.37 6.02 -24.65
C ARG A 84 12.15 4.58 -24.17
N ARG A 85 11.32 4.37 -23.15
CA ARG A 85 10.98 3.03 -22.65
C ARG A 85 10.24 2.18 -23.68
N LYS A 86 9.31 2.78 -24.44
CA LYS A 86 8.62 2.07 -25.55
C LYS A 86 9.61 1.59 -26.60
N LYS A 87 10.61 2.41 -26.95
CA LYS A 87 11.64 2.05 -27.92
C LYS A 87 12.48 0.88 -27.42
N LEU A 88 12.90 0.92 -26.15
CA LEU A 88 13.64 -0.18 -25.51
C LEU A 88 12.81 -1.47 -25.45
N ALA A 89 11.54 -1.39 -25.06
CA ALA A 89 10.64 -2.53 -24.95
C ALA A 89 10.31 -3.23 -26.29
N ARG A 90 10.71 -2.65 -27.42
CA ARG A 90 10.58 -3.23 -28.76
C ARG A 90 11.87 -3.88 -29.26
N GLN A 91 12.96 -3.79 -28.50
CA GLN A 91 14.19 -4.48 -28.86
C GLN A 91 14.07 -5.99 -28.59
N PRO A 92 14.89 -6.82 -29.26
CA PRO A 92 14.93 -8.26 -28.99
C PRO A 92 15.21 -8.53 -27.51
N LEU A 93 14.41 -9.43 -26.92
CA LEU A 93 14.52 -9.78 -25.51
C LEU A 93 15.79 -10.59 -25.25
N GLN A 94 16.50 -10.24 -24.18
CA GLN A 94 17.65 -10.98 -23.69
C GLN A 94 17.34 -11.51 -22.30
N SER A 95 17.46 -12.83 -22.10
CA SER A 95 17.32 -13.42 -20.77
C SER A 95 18.49 -13.00 -19.90
N LEU A 96 18.20 -12.54 -18.69
CA LEU A 96 19.21 -12.15 -17.72
C LEU A 96 19.77 -13.37 -16.99
N PRO A 97 21.07 -13.36 -16.64
CA PRO A 97 21.64 -14.40 -15.78
C PRO A 97 21.03 -14.35 -14.38
N VAL A 98 21.08 -15.47 -13.66
CA VAL A 98 20.48 -15.60 -12.30
C VAL A 98 21.00 -14.53 -11.34
N ILE A 99 22.29 -14.19 -11.42
CA ILE A 99 22.93 -13.15 -10.59
C ILE A 99 22.26 -11.79 -10.78
N ALA A 100 21.81 -11.45 -12.00
CA ALA A 100 21.12 -10.19 -12.27
C ALA A 100 19.66 -10.15 -11.77
N LEU A 101 19.17 -11.27 -11.21
CA LEU A 101 17.88 -11.37 -10.53
C LEU A 101 18.01 -11.13 -9.03
N GLU A 102 19.23 -11.18 -8.49
CA GLU A 102 19.49 -10.89 -7.09
C GLU A 102 19.24 -9.41 -6.83
N VAL A 103 18.66 -9.14 -5.66
CA VAL A 103 18.30 -7.80 -5.25
C VAL A 103 18.78 -7.59 -3.84
N ASP A 104 19.70 -6.65 -3.70
CA ASP A 104 20.21 -6.23 -2.41
C ASP A 104 19.38 -5.08 -1.84
N HIS A 105 19.19 -5.13 -0.54
CA HIS A 105 18.38 -4.18 0.21
C HIS A 105 19.05 -2.81 0.32
N ASP A 106 20.38 -2.79 0.50
CA ASP A 106 21.14 -1.55 0.64
C ASP A 106 21.28 -0.85 -0.72
N ALA A 107 21.38 -1.62 -1.81
CA ALA A 107 21.30 -1.10 -3.17
C ALA A 107 19.95 -0.42 -3.50
N ILE A 108 18.82 -0.89 -2.93
CA ILE A 108 17.49 -0.31 -3.19
C ILE A 108 17.29 1.00 -2.42
N TYR A 109 17.57 0.99 -1.11
CA TYR A 109 17.17 2.08 -0.23
C TYR A 109 18.30 3.02 0.14
N GLN A 110 19.56 2.58 0.03
CA GLN A 110 20.75 3.34 0.42
C GLN A 110 20.59 3.99 1.81
N PRO A 111 20.52 3.20 2.90
CA PRO A 111 20.31 3.71 4.25
C PRO A 111 21.34 4.80 4.61
N GLY A 112 20.90 5.90 5.19
CA GLY A 112 21.73 7.06 5.51
C GLY A 112 21.91 8.05 4.36
N SER A 113 21.26 7.82 3.21
CA SER A 113 21.23 8.75 2.08
C SER A 113 20.04 9.72 2.17
N VAL A 114 19.82 10.51 1.11
CA VAL A 114 18.63 11.37 1.01
C VAL A 114 17.34 10.60 0.76
N LEU A 115 17.42 9.31 0.42
CA LEU A 115 16.26 8.44 0.20
C LEU A 115 15.63 7.96 1.51
N ASP A 116 16.29 8.21 2.64
CA ASP A 116 15.76 7.92 3.95
C ASP A 116 14.40 8.58 4.17
N MET A 117 13.50 7.90 4.88
CA MET A 117 12.15 8.41 5.08
C MET A 117 12.13 9.79 5.80
N PRO A 118 11.19 10.68 5.48
CA PRO A 118 11.04 11.95 6.17
C PRO A 118 10.60 11.71 7.62
N LYS A 119 11.31 12.34 8.55
CA LYS A 119 10.99 12.30 9.98
C LYS A 119 10.11 13.49 10.32
N ARG A 120 9.18 13.30 11.26
CA ARG A 120 8.39 14.44 11.73
C ARG A 120 9.32 15.44 12.42
N PRO A 121 9.32 16.73 12.02
CA PRO A 121 10.13 17.73 12.70
C PRO A 121 9.70 17.84 14.16
N LYS A 122 10.67 18.07 15.06
CA LYS A 122 10.36 18.31 16.49
C LYS A 122 9.36 19.46 16.62
N TRP A 123 8.37 19.25 17.48
CA TRP A 123 7.30 20.18 17.78
C TRP A 123 7.01 20.15 19.29
N ASP A 124 6.34 21.18 19.79
CA ASP A 124 5.96 21.30 21.20
C ASP A 124 4.53 21.82 21.33
N TYR A 125 3.95 21.68 22.53
CA TYR A 125 2.58 22.13 22.83
C TYR A 125 2.39 23.64 22.80
N SER A 126 3.48 24.43 22.77
CA SER A 126 3.38 25.88 22.64
C SER A 126 3.11 26.32 21.20
N MET A 127 3.40 25.46 20.22
CA MET A 127 3.16 25.75 18.81
C MET A 127 1.68 25.72 18.46
N SER A 128 1.23 26.71 17.71
CA SER A 128 -0.10 26.70 17.13
C SER A 128 -0.22 25.65 16.02
N LYS A 129 -1.44 25.19 15.75
CA LYS A 129 -1.73 24.24 14.66
C LYS A 129 -1.21 24.74 13.31
N SER A 130 -1.36 26.03 13.01
CA SER A 130 -0.88 26.61 11.75
C SER A 130 0.65 26.65 11.67
N GLN A 131 1.33 27.00 12.77
CA GLN A 131 2.79 26.96 12.84
C GLN A 131 3.35 25.56 12.59
N LEU A 132 2.73 24.55 13.22
CA LEU A 132 3.12 23.14 13.04
C LEU A 132 2.94 22.70 11.58
N ILE A 133 1.79 23.02 10.97
CA ILE A 133 1.52 22.70 9.57
C ILE A 133 2.58 23.31 8.65
N THR A 134 2.86 24.62 8.80
CA THR A 134 3.87 25.32 7.98
C THR A 134 5.27 24.73 8.17
N ARG A 135 5.63 24.33 9.40
CA ARG A 135 6.92 23.71 9.71
C ARG A 135 7.06 22.34 9.04
N GLU A 136 6.04 21.50 9.12
CA GLU A 136 6.00 20.19 8.47
C GLU A 136 6.06 20.33 6.93
N GLU A 137 5.34 21.30 6.37
CA GLU A 137 5.34 21.58 4.92
C GLU A 137 6.71 22.06 4.43
N THR A 138 7.33 22.98 5.17
CA THR A 138 8.67 23.50 4.84
C THR A 138 9.70 22.38 4.91
N TYR A 139 9.69 21.59 5.99
CA TYR A 139 10.58 20.43 6.14
C TYR A 139 10.42 19.44 4.99
N PHE A 140 9.17 19.06 4.67
CA PHE A 140 8.91 18.08 3.61
C PHE A 140 9.30 18.60 2.23
N ARG A 141 9.12 19.92 1.97
CA ARG A 141 9.59 20.55 0.74
C ARG A 141 11.10 20.46 0.58
N THR A 142 11.86 20.84 1.60
CA THR A 142 13.33 20.75 1.59
C THR A 142 13.80 19.30 1.45
N TYR A 143 13.12 18.36 2.10
CA TYR A 143 13.38 16.93 1.94
C TYR A 143 13.21 16.47 0.48
N MET A 144 12.14 16.89 -0.20
CA MET A 144 11.92 16.59 -1.62
C MET A 144 13.00 17.22 -2.52
N GLU A 145 13.36 18.48 -2.26
CA GLU A 145 14.42 19.18 -3.00
C GLU A 145 15.75 18.41 -2.94
N ASN A 146 16.14 17.95 -1.74
CA ASN A 146 17.37 17.17 -1.55
C ASN A 146 17.38 15.84 -2.31
N ILE A 147 16.24 15.17 -2.46
CA ILE A 147 16.14 13.93 -3.25
C ILE A 147 16.38 14.23 -4.73
N TYR A 148 15.69 15.23 -5.28
CA TYR A 148 15.78 15.56 -6.70
C TYR A 148 17.08 16.30 -7.08
N GLU A 149 17.81 16.85 -6.11
CA GLU A 149 19.15 17.37 -6.33
C GLU A 149 20.19 16.25 -6.51
N LYS A 150 20.06 15.15 -5.76
CA LYS A 150 21.03 14.04 -5.80
C LYS A 150 20.69 12.93 -6.78
N HIS A 151 19.41 12.76 -7.11
CA HIS A 151 18.94 11.68 -7.97
C HIS A 151 18.09 12.21 -9.12
N ASP A 152 18.37 11.65 -10.30
CA ASP A 152 17.50 11.80 -11.42
C ASP A 152 16.16 11.11 -11.13
N ALA A 153 15.12 11.93 -11.05
CA ALA A 153 13.86 11.74 -11.74
C ALA A 153 13.50 10.34 -12.29
N GLY A 154 14.23 9.92 -13.33
CA GLY A 154 13.99 8.70 -14.08
C GLY A 154 14.36 7.44 -13.32
N ASP A 155 15.38 7.52 -12.47
CA ASP A 155 15.97 6.40 -11.73
C ASP A 155 15.24 6.14 -10.42
N LEU A 156 14.62 7.18 -9.86
CA LEU A 156 13.76 7.04 -8.68
C LEU A 156 12.54 6.16 -8.99
N SER A 157 12.22 5.31 -8.02
CA SER A 157 10.96 4.56 -8.00
C SER A 157 9.74 5.47 -7.83
N TYR A 158 8.52 4.94 -7.99
CA TYR A 158 7.34 5.65 -7.51
C TYR A 158 7.35 5.65 -5.97
N PHE A 159 7.22 6.81 -5.35
CA PHE A 159 7.10 6.97 -3.91
C PHE A 159 6.11 8.09 -3.57
N GLU A 160 5.65 8.11 -2.33
CA GLU A 160 4.60 9.03 -1.89
C GLU A 160 5.08 10.49 -1.81
N LEU A 161 4.41 11.37 -2.56
CA LEU A 161 4.63 12.82 -2.57
C LEU A 161 3.58 13.58 -1.75
N ASN A 162 2.55 12.90 -1.22
CA ASN A 162 1.53 13.50 -0.39
C ASN A 162 1.98 13.54 1.09
N LEU A 163 2.24 14.75 1.60
CA LEU A 163 2.55 14.97 3.02
C LEU A 163 1.45 14.46 3.96
N GLU A 164 0.17 14.51 3.55
CA GLU A 164 -0.92 14.02 4.39
C GLU A 164 -0.81 12.51 4.67
N THR A 165 -0.32 11.72 3.72
CA THR A 165 -0.07 10.28 3.91
C THR A 165 1.11 10.07 4.86
N TRP A 166 2.18 10.85 4.74
CA TRP A 166 3.31 10.81 5.68
C TRP A 166 2.91 11.22 7.10
N ARG A 167 2.04 12.22 7.25
CA ARG A 167 1.42 12.59 8.53
C ARG A 167 0.68 11.42 9.17
N GLN A 168 0.00 10.58 8.37
CA GLN A 168 -0.63 9.37 8.91
C GLN A 168 0.39 8.37 9.44
N LEU A 169 1.50 8.13 8.72
CA LEU A 169 2.57 7.27 9.22
C LEU A 169 3.11 7.81 10.56
N TRP A 170 3.44 9.10 10.64
CA TRP A 170 3.95 9.70 11.87
C TRP A 170 2.99 9.51 13.05
N ARG A 171 1.69 9.72 12.84
CA ARG A 171 0.66 9.47 13.87
C ARG A 171 0.64 8.01 14.31
N VAL A 172 0.69 7.06 13.37
CA VAL A 172 0.74 5.62 13.72
C VAL A 172 1.97 5.33 14.57
N LEU A 173 3.15 5.83 14.16
CA LEU A 173 4.40 5.62 14.87
C LEU A 173 4.38 6.25 16.27
N GLU A 174 3.79 7.42 16.42
CA GLU A 174 3.66 8.12 17.70
C GLU A 174 2.67 7.44 18.63
N MET A 175 1.48 7.05 18.14
CA MET A 175 0.38 6.53 18.96
C MET A 175 0.48 5.06 19.35
N SER A 176 1.33 4.28 18.66
CA SER A 176 1.37 2.83 18.85
C SER A 176 2.43 2.40 19.85
N ASP A 177 2.11 1.41 20.68
CA ASP A 177 3.06 0.75 21.57
C ASP A 177 3.97 -0.21 20.79
N VAL A 178 3.39 -0.90 19.80
CA VAL A 178 4.07 -1.88 18.94
C VAL A 178 3.82 -1.55 17.47
N ILE A 179 4.86 -1.57 16.66
CA ILE A 179 4.74 -1.36 15.21
C ILE A 179 4.67 -2.72 14.51
N LEU A 180 3.57 -2.96 13.79
CA LEU A 180 3.36 -4.14 12.96
C LEU A 180 3.62 -3.78 11.50
N LEU A 181 4.78 -4.19 10.98
CA LEU A 181 5.17 -3.94 9.60
C LEU A 181 4.79 -5.13 8.71
N ILE A 182 3.81 -4.94 7.82
CA ILE A 182 3.31 -6.00 6.94
C ILE A 182 4.02 -5.97 5.58
N THR A 183 4.55 -7.13 5.17
CA THR A 183 5.26 -7.34 3.90
C THR A 183 4.69 -8.53 3.13
N ASP A 184 4.88 -8.55 1.81
CA ASP A 184 4.49 -9.68 0.96
C ASP A 184 5.66 -10.68 0.83
N ILE A 185 5.42 -11.96 1.14
CA ILE A 185 6.45 -13.00 1.15
C ILE A 185 7.19 -13.18 -0.19
N ARG A 186 6.54 -12.80 -1.30
CA ARG A 186 7.11 -12.97 -2.63
C ARG A 186 8.29 -12.04 -2.87
N PHE A 187 8.29 -10.87 -2.21
CA PHE A 187 9.38 -9.90 -2.34
C PHE A 187 9.50 -9.01 -1.09
N PRO A 188 9.90 -9.56 0.08
CA PRO A 188 9.92 -8.80 1.34
C PRO A 188 10.83 -7.56 1.29
N VAL A 189 11.95 -7.67 0.58
CA VAL A 189 12.96 -6.62 0.39
C VAL A 189 12.36 -5.35 -0.23
N LEU A 190 11.36 -5.45 -1.13
CA LEU A 190 10.67 -4.29 -1.74
C LEU A 190 9.72 -3.58 -0.77
N HIS A 191 9.23 -4.30 0.24
CA HIS A 191 8.19 -3.81 1.13
C HIS A 191 8.73 -3.39 2.50
N PHE A 192 10.03 -3.52 2.69
CA PHE A 192 10.71 -3.29 3.96
C PHE A 192 11.74 -2.18 3.76
N ALA A 193 11.49 -0.97 4.26
CA ALA A 193 12.49 0.09 4.24
C ALA A 193 13.36 -0.01 5.52
N PRO A 194 14.70 -0.14 5.41
CA PRO A 194 15.59 -0.27 6.57
C PRO A 194 15.52 0.93 7.51
N THR A 195 15.36 2.13 6.94
CA THR A 195 15.31 3.40 7.66
C THR A 195 14.12 3.48 8.62
N LEU A 196 13.02 2.79 8.31
CA LEU A 196 11.89 2.66 9.20
C LEU A 196 12.23 1.79 10.42
N TYR A 197 12.94 0.68 10.20
CA TYR A 197 13.40 -0.18 11.30
C TYR A 197 14.35 0.57 12.23
N ASP A 198 15.35 1.28 11.68
CA ASP A 198 16.31 2.02 12.49
C ASP A 198 15.63 3.14 13.27
N PHE A 199 14.74 3.91 12.65
CA PHE A 199 13.99 4.95 13.33
C PHE A 199 13.12 4.40 14.47
N VAL A 200 12.36 3.32 14.21
CA VAL A 200 11.45 2.73 15.21
C VAL A 200 12.23 2.15 16.38
N THR A 201 13.33 1.45 16.10
CA THR A 201 14.07 0.71 17.13
C THR A 201 15.15 1.52 17.85
N GLN A 202 15.82 2.45 17.16
CA GLN A 202 16.92 3.25 17.72
C GLN A 202 16.43 4.59 18.26
N GLU A 203 15.57 5.30 17.53
CA GLU A 203 15.13 6.65 17.92
C GLU A 203 13.86 6.63 18.75
N LEU A 204 12.86 5.83 18.37
CA LEU A 204 11.62 5.71 19.16
C LEU A 204 11.72 4.68 20.28
N GLY A 205 12.69 3.76 20.22
CA GLY A 205 12.85 2.67 21.19
C GLY A 205 11.66 1.71 21.25
N LYS A 206 10.85 1.64 20.18
CA LYS A 206 9.64 0.83 20.14
C LYS A 206 9.89 -0.56 19.54
N PRO A 207 9.21 -1.59 20.03
CA PRO A 207 9.25 -2.93 19.44
C PRO A 207 8.59 -2.95 18.07
N ILE A 208 9.19 -3.72 17.15
CA ILE A 208 8.73 -3.89 15.78
C ILE A 208 8.53 -5.38 15.48
N ILE A 209 7.35 -5.71 14.97
CA ILE A 209 6.98 -7.05 14.52
C ILE A 209 6.85 -7.00 13.00
N LEU A 210 7.68 -7.77 12.29
CA LEU A 210 7.58 -7.94 10.85
C LEU A 210 6.64 -9.10 10.54
N VAL A 211 5.58 -8.83 9.78
CA VAL A 211 4.70 -9.87 9.26
C VAL A 211 5.07 -10.20 7.84
N LEU A 212 5.53 -11.43 7.62
CA LEU A 212 5.64 -12.04 6.30
C LEU A 212 4.24 -12.56 5.93
N ASN A 213 3.51 -11.78 5.14
CA ASN A 213 2.13 -12.10 4.76
C ASN A 213 2.08 -12.89 3.44
N LYS A 214 0.96 -13.60 3.24
CA LYS A 214 0.66 -14.43 2.05
C LYS A 214 1.63 -15.60 1.89
N ILE A 215 2.08 -16.18 3.01
CA ILE A 215 3.03 -17.31 3.01
C ILE A 215 2.56 -18.51 2.18
N ASP A 216 1.25 -18.63 1.96
CA ASP A 216 0.62 -19.64 1.09
C ASP A 216 1.01 -19.51 -0.39
N LEU A 217 1.59 -18.38 -0.81
CA LEU A 217 2.08 -18.15 -2.18
C LEU A 217 3.54 -18.55 -2.39
N ALA A 218 4.25 -18.95 -1.33
CA ALA A 218 5.68 -19.26 -1.36
C ALA A 218 5.95 -20.69 -0.86
N PRO A 219 6.93 -21.40 -1.44
CA PRO A 219 7.38 -22.68 -0.90
C PRO A 219 7.91 -22.53 0.54
N PRO A 220 7.72 -23.52 1.43
CA PRO A 220 8.19 -23.43 2.82
C PRO A 220 9.68 -23.14 2.97
N ALA A 221 10.53 -23.72 2.10
CA ALA A 221 11.97 -23.46 2.10
C ALA A 221 12.29 -21.97 1.86
N LEU A 222 11.54 -21.30 0.98
CA LEU A 222 11.70 -19.87 0.71
C LEU A 222 11.29 -19.03 1.94
N VAL A 223 10.23 -19.44 2.65
CA VAL A 223 9.79 -18.76 3.88
C VAL A 223 10.86 -18.84 4.97
N VAL A 224 11.46 -20.02 5.17
CA VAL A 224 12.55 -20.21 6.13
C VAL A 224 13.77 -19.39 5.73
N ALA A 225 14.15 -19.39 4.44
CA ALA A 225 15.28 -18.61 3.95
C ALA A 225 15.09 -17.10 4.18
N TRP A 226 13.91 -16.55 3.86
CA TRP A 226 13.59 -15.15 4.13
C TRP A 226 13.64 -14.81 5.61
N LYS A 227 13.06 -15.67 6.45
CA LYS A 227 13.09 -15.50 7.90
C LYS A 227 14.53 -15.46 8.41
N HIS A 228 15.38 -16.39 8.00
CA HIS A 228 16.78 -16.43 8.39
C HIS A 228 17.55 -15.17 7.94
N TYR A 229 17.39 -14.77 6.67
CA TYR A 229 18.03 -13.57 6.12
C TYR A 229 17.65 -12.30 6.91
N LEU A 230 16.35 -12.08 7.14
CA LEU A 230 15.85 -10.89 7.82
C LEU A 230 16.21 -10.88 9.31
N GLN A 231 16.18 -12.03 9.99
CA GLN A 231 16.60 -12.13 11.39
C GLN A 231 18.09 -11.88 11.56
N SER A 232 18.91 -12.38 10.63
CA SER A 232 20.36 -12.17 10.65
C SER A 232 20.72 -10.71 10.42
N LYS A 233 20.04 -10.04 9.47
CA LYS A 233 20.32 -8.63 9.15
C LYS A 233 19.69 -7.65 10.16
N TYR A 234 18.54 -8.00 10.74
CA TYR A 234 17.78 -7.12 11.65
C TYR A 234 17.38 -7.87 12.94
N PRO A 235 18.30 -8.00 13.92
CA PRO A 235 18.13 -8.88 15.08
C PRO A 235 17.03 -8.45 16.05
N ARG A 236 16.57 -7.18 16.01
CA ARG A 236 15.44 -6.71 16.83
C ARG A 236 14.07 -6.97 16.20
N LEU A 237 14.01 -7.55 14.99
CA LEU A 237 12.74 -7.91 14.36
C LEU A 237 12.16 -9.19 14.97
N HIS A 238 10.94 -9.09 15.48
CA HIS A 238 10.11 -10.27 15.71
C HIS A 238 9.41 -10.64 14.40
N ILE A 239 9.73 -11.79 13.81
CA ILE A 239 9.15 -12.21 12.53
C ILE A 239 7.98 -13.17 12.74
N VAL A 240 6.83 -12.81 12.19
CA VAL A 240 5.59 -13.61 12.22
C VAL A 240 5.21 -14.00 10.78
N CYS A 241 4.87 -15.27 10.59
CA CYS A 241 4.36 -15.76 9.30
C CYS A 241 2.83 -15.74 9.31
N PHE A 242 2.21 -15.16 8.28
CA PHE A 242 0.76 -14.96 8.25
C PHE A 242 0.14 -15.29 6.89
N SER A 243 -1.05 -15.86 6.91
CA SER A 243 -1.94 -15.94 5.74
C SER A 243 -3.39 -15.69 6.16
N SER A 244 -4.03 -14.67 5.59
CA SER A 244 -5.43 -14.34 5.87
C SER A 244 -6.43 -15.36 5.32
N PHE A 245 -6.05 -16.05 4.24
CA PHE A 245 -6.90 -16.99 3.51
C PHE A 245 -6.04 -18.17 3.04
N PRO A 246 -5.58 -19.03 3.95
CA PRO A 246 -4.89 -20.25 3.54
C PRO A 246 -5.79 -21.03 2.58
N LYS A 247 -5.21 -21.61 1.53
CA LYS A 247 -5.94 -22.56 0.71
C LYS A 247 -6.17 -23.79 1.58
N ASP A 248 -7.44 -24.11 1.84
CA ASP A 248 -7.79 -25.38 2.48
C ASP A 248 -7.12 -26.50 1.67
N THR A 249 -6.16 -27.20 2.29
CA THR A 249 -5.33 -28.23 1.63
C THR A 249 -6.13 -29.52 1.37
N LEU A 250 -7.48 -29.44 1.32
CA LEU A 250 -8.40 -30.57 1.30
C LEU A 250 -9.31 -30.62 0.05
N GLU A 251 -9.11 -29.78 -0.96
CA GLU A 251 -9.84 -29.87 -2.24
C GLU A 251 -8.87 -29.97 -3.44
N ASP A 252 -7.91 -30.91 -3.38
CA ASP A 252 -7.12 -31.35 -4.54
C ASP A 252 -7.77 -32.59 -5.21
N SER A 253 -9.10 -32.63 -5.24
CA SER A 253 -9.85 -33.56 -6.08
C SER A 253 -10.09 -32.87 -7.43
N GLY A 254 -9.39 -33.35 -8.46
CA GLY A 254 -9.31 -32.77 -9.81
C GLY A 254 -10.63 -32.26 -10.38
N ASP A 255 -10.85 -30.95 -10.23
CA ASP A 255 -12.03 -30.28 -10.75
C ASP A 255 -11.76 -29.77 -12.18
N ASP A 256 -12.52 -30.32 -13.11
CA ASP A 256 -12.60 -30.00 -14.54
C ASP A 256 -12.89 -28.48 -14.73
N PRO A 257 -12.10 -27.74 -15.56
CA PRO A 257 -12.24 -26.30 -15.75
C PRO A 257 -13.61 -25.80 -16.23
N GLY A 258 -14.53 -26.69 -16.63
CA GLY A 258 -15.89 -26.37 -17.08
C GLY A 258 -16.91 -26.02 -15.97
N GLN A 259 -16.67 -26.35 -14.70
CA GLN A 259 -17.70 -26.19 -13.64
C GLN A 259 -17.61 -24.91 -12.80
N VAL A 260 -16.67 -24.01 -13.11
CA VAL A 260 -16.35 -22.83 -12.29
C VAL A 260 -17.49 -21.78 -12.25
N MET A 261 -18.46 -21.85 -13.16
CA MET A 261 -19.53 -20.83 -13.27
C MET A 261 -20.71 -21.00 -12.28
N HIS A 262 -20.85 -22.13 -11.58
CA HIS A 262 -22.05 -22.39 -10.74
C HIS A 262 -21.81 -22.56 -9.24
N LYS A 263 -20.58 -22.45 -8.71
CA LYS A 263 -20.37 -22.47 -7.26
C LYS A 263 -20.84 -21.15 -6.63
N ARG A 264 -22.06 -21.16 -6.08
CA ARG A 264 -22.58 -20.14 -5.14
C ARG A 264 -21.47 -19.86 -4.12
N ARG A 265 -20.97 -18.62 -4.03
CA ARG A 265 -19.94 -18.21 -3.07
C ARG A 265 -20.42 -18.55 -1.65
N LYS A 266 -20.04 -19.71 -1.10
CA LYS A 266 -20.14 -19.97 0.34
C LYS A 266 -19.44 -18.80 1.05
N ARG A 267 -20.08 -18.24 2.08
CA ARG A 267 -19.45 -17.22 2.93
C ARG A 267 -18.15 -17.84 3.48
N ARG A 268 -17.00 -17.43 2.95
CA ARG A 268 -15.70 -17.89 3.44
C ARG A 268 -15.60 -17.53 4.92
N LYS A 269 -15.48 -18.55 5.78
CA LYS A 269 -15.11 -18.34 7.19
C LYS A 269 -13.66 -17.83 7.19
N TYR A 270 -13.36 -16.82 7.99
CA TYR A 270 -11.99 -16.29 8.11
C TYR A 270 -11.18 -17.25 8.98
N THR A 271 -10.43 -18.15 8.37
CA THR A 271 -9.52 -19.09 9.04
C THR A 271 -8.08 -18.66 8.80
N ALA A 272 -7.64 -17.58 9.46
CA ALA A 272 -6.28 -17.07 9.26
C ALA A 272 -5.22 -17.95 9.93
N MET A 273 -4.08 -18.16 9.26
CA MET A 273 -2.87 -18.70 9.86
C MET A 273 -1.99 -17.58 10.38
N GLY A 274 -1.42 -17.74 11.57
CA GLY A 274 -0.53 -16.75 12.19
C GLY A 274 -1.08 -15.92 13.36
N PRO A 275 -2.41 -15.79 13.62
CA PRO A 275 -2.90 -15.05 14.81
C PRO A 275 -2.26 -15.52 16.12
N THR A 276 -2.07 -16.83 16.31
CA THR A 276 -1.39 -17.41 17.48
C THR A 276 0.07 -17.00 17.58
N GLN A 277 0.81 -16.99 16.45
CA GLN A 277 2.21 -16.55 16.43
C GLN A 277 2.31 -15.06 16.74
N LEU A 278 1.38 -14.25 16.24
CA LEU A 278 1.34 -12.81 16.54
C LEU A 278 1.07 -12.55 18.02
N LEU A 279 0.11 -13.28 18.61
CA LEU A 279 -0.18 -13.20 20.04
C LEU A 279 1.06 -13.55 20.89
N GLN A 280 1.76 -14.64 20.57
CA GLN A 280 3.02 -15.02 21.25
C GLN A 280 4.12 -13.95 21.10
N ALA A 281 4.24 -13.34 19.92
CA ALA A 281 5.19 -12.25 19.70
C ALA A 281 4.82 -11.02 20.55
N CYS A 282 3.54 -10.65 20.59
CA CYS A 282 3.05 -9.55 21.43
C CYS A 282 3.27 -9.83 22.93
N GLU A 283 3.07 -11.06 23.40
CA GLU A 283 3.33 -11.44 24.79
C GLU A 283 4.80 -11.31 25.16
N THR A 284 5.69 -11.73 24.26
CA THR A 284 7.13 -11.60 24.42
C THR A 284 7.56 -10.14 24.51
N VAL A 285 6.92 -9.27 23.73
CA VAL A 285 7.19 -7.84 23.67
C VAL A 285 6.64 -7.09 24.89
N VAL A 286 5.41 -7.41 25.31
CA VAL A 286 4.70 -6.73 26.40
C VAL A 286 5.18 -7.20 27.78
N GLN A 287 5.68 -8.44 27.91
CA GLN A 287 6.25 -9.00 29.15
C GLN A 287 5.32 -8.83 30.37
N GLY A 288 4.01 -9.02 30.18
CA GLY A 288 3.01 -8.94 31.25
C GLY A 288 2.57 -7.53 31.66
N LYS A 289 3.05 -6.47 31.00
CA LYS A 289 2.61 -5.08 31.27
C LYS A 289 1.15 -4.80 30.91
N VAL A 290 0.55 -5.62 30.04
CA VAL A 290 -0.87 -5.56 29.63
C VAL A 290 -1.46 -6.95 29.69
N ASP A 291 -2.72 -7.04 30.11
CA ASP A 291 -3.47 -8.30 30.09
C ASP A 291 -3.92 -8.66 28.67
N LEU A 292 -3.37 -9.77 28.15
CA LEU A 292 -3.71 -10.35 26.85
C LEU A 292 -4.59 -11.62 26.99
N SER A 293 -5.09 -11.92 28.19
CA SER A 293 -5.95 -13.09 28.45
C SER A 293 -7.22 -13.08 27.59
N SER A 294 -7.81 -11.90 27.38
CA SER A 294 -8.98 -11.71 26.50
C SER A 294 -8.70 -12.14 25.06
N TRP A 295 -7.51 -11.85 24.55
CA TRP A 295 -7.09 -12.27 23.20
C TRP A 295 -6.83 -13.77 23.15
N ARG A 296 -6.20 -14.36 24.17
CA ARG A 296 -6.03 -15.82 24.26
C ARG A 296 -7.39 -16.54 24.21
N LYS A 297 -8.35 -16.13 25.05
CA LYS A 297 -9.71 -16.72 25.09
C LYS A 297 -10.41 -16.65 23.74
N LYS A 298 -10.34 -15.48 23.08
CA LYS A 298 -10.87 -15.28 21.72
C LYS A 298 -10.28 -16.27 20.70
N MET A 299 -9.00 -16.62 20.81
CA MET A 299 -8.36 -17.59 19.92
C MET A 299 -8.75 -19.04 20.22
N CYS A 300 -9.05 -19.37 21.48
CA CYS A 300 -9.52 -20.69 21.89
C CYS A 300 -10.97 -20.99 21.50
N GLY A 301 -11.73 -19.99 21.03
CA GLY A 301 -13.14 -20.15 20.68
C GLY A 301 -14.05 -20.33 21.90
N GLU A 302 -13.54 -20.04 23.09
CA GLU A 302 -14.35 -19.86 24.29
C GLU A 302 -15.00 -18.49 24.17
N ASP A 303 -16.20 -18.45 23.59
CA ASP A 303 -17.07 -17.28 23.73
C ASP A 303 -17.26 -17.06 25.24
N PRO A 304 -16.93 -15.88 25.79
CA PRO A 304 -17.19 -15.63 27.19
C PRO A 304 -18.70 -15.76 27.40
N GLU A 305 -19.14 -16.75 28.18
CA GLU A 305 -20.53 -16.87 28.61
C GLU A 305 -20.96 -15.51 29.19
N GLY A 306 -21.80 -14.77 28.45
CA GLY A 306 -22.33 -13.47 28.86
C GLY A 306 -21.54 -12.22 28.43
N ALA A 307 -20.49 -12.33 27.60
CA ALA A 307 -20.03 -11.15 26.86
C ALA A 307 -20.97 -10.92 25.68
N GLU A 308 -21.77 -9.84 25.72
CA GLU A 308 -22.33 -9.24 24.50
C GLU A 308 -21.25 -9.27 23.41
N GLU A 309 -21.60 -9.66 22.18
CA GLU A 309 -20.69 -9.58 21.02
C GLU A 309 -19.88 -8.30 21.16
N THR A 310 -18.60 -8.38 21.57
CA THR A 310 -17.83 -7.15 21.82
C THR A 310 -17.80 -6.42 20.50
N ASP A 311 -18.62 -5.38 20.39
CA ASP A 311 -18.85 -4.67 19.16
C ASP A 311 -17.48 -4.18 18.73
N THR A 312 -17.01 -4.66 17.58
CA THR A 312 -15.72 -4.24 17.06
C THR A 312 -15.90 -2.79 16.64
N VAL A 313 -15.57 -1.88 17.56
CA VAL A 313 -15.72 -0.45 17.33
C VAL A 313 -14.66 -0.02 16.33
N VAL A 314 -15.12 0.49 15.19
CA VAL A 314 -14.26 1.13 14.19
C VAL A 314 -14.38 2.63 14.39
N GLU A 315 -13.41 3.22 15.05
CA GLU A 315 -13.35 4.66 15.25
C GLU A 315 -12.56 5.30 14.12
N ASN A 316 -13.24 6.14 13.32
CA ASN A 316 -12.55 7.03 12.41
C ASN A 316 -12.12 8.27 13.20
N LEU A 317 -10.82 8.50 13.33
CA LEU A 317 -10.34 9.77 13.88
C LEU A 317 -10.64 10.90 12.89
N THR A 318 -11.75 11.61 13.12
CA THR A 318 -12.16 12.81 12.37
C THR A 318 -11.56 14.10 12.95
N ASN A 319 -11.16 14.09 14.23
CA ASN A 319 -10.60 15.24 14.92
C ASN A 319 -9.07 15.25 14.87
N ASP A 320 -8.56 16.03 13.93
CA ASP A 320 -7.15 16.31 13.61
C ASP A 320 -6.38 17.14 14.67
N GLY A 321 -6.82 17.21 15.93
CA GLY A 321 -6.40 18.31 16.82
C GLY A 321 -6.12 18.01 18.29
N SER A 322 -6.53 16.87 18.86
CA SER A 322 -6.25 16.59 20.27
C SER A 322 -4.97 15.77 20.38
N PHE A 323 -3.85 16.46 20.58
CA PHE A 323 -2.54 15.87 20.73
C PHE A 323 -2.31 15.46 22.19
N SER A 324 -1.92 14.21 22.42
CA SER A 324 -1.51 13.71 23.74
C SER A 324 -0.14 13.07 23.64
N GLU A 325 0.69 13.29 24.66
CA GLU A 325 1.98 12.63 24.79
C GLU A 325 1.75 11.11 24.80
N HIS A 326 2.58 10.36 24.08
CA HIS A 326 2.41 8.92 24.00
C HIS A 326 2.72 8.29 25.36
N GLN A 327 1.67 7.91 26.07
CA GLN A 327 1.76 7.07 27.25
C GLN A 327 1.66 5.61 26.82
N ALA A 328 2.72 4.84 27.09
CA ALA A 328 2.73 3.43 26.79
C ALA A 328 1.58 2.71 27.52
N TYR A 329 0.83 1.88 26.79
CA TYR A 329 -0.30 1.13 27.32
C TYR A 329 -1.34 1.99 28.04
N LYS A 330 -1.65 3.17 27.47
CA LYS A 330 -2.66 4.08 28.01
C LYS A 330 -3.96 3.32 28.31
N ASP A 331 -4.48 3.53 29.52
CA ASP A 331 -5.69 2.87 30.04
C ASP A 331 -5.58 1.33 30.11
N GLY A 332 -4.36 0.78 30.17
CA GLY A 332 -4.12 -0.67 30.18
C GLY A 332 -4.36 -1.34 28.83
N VAL A 333 -4.43 -0.57 27.74
CA VAL A 333 -4.73 -1.08 26.39
C VAL A 333 -3.48 -1.09 25.52
N LEU A 334 -3.18 -2.25 24.93
CA LEU A 334 -2.12 -2.41 23.93
C LEU A 334 -2.53 -1.82 22.58
N THR A 335 -1.73 -0.90 22.06
CA THR A 335 -1.93 -0.29 20.73
C THR A 335 -0.94 -0.84 19.70
N ILE A 336 -1.46 -1.51 18.67
CA ILE A 336 -0.66 -2.09 17.59
C ILE A 336 -0.88 -1.29 16.29
N GLY A 337 0.17 -0.63 15.82
CA GLY A 337 0.16 0.18 14.60
C GLY A 337 0.47 -0.63 13.36
N CYS A 338 -0.48 -0.79 12.44
CA CYS A 338 -0.25 -1.51 11.18
C CYS A 338 0.34 -0.58 10.12
N CYS A 339 1.55 -0.87 9.65
CA CYS A 339 2.24 -0.13 8.60
C CYS A 339 2.63 -1.06 7.43
N GLY A 340 2.79 -0.49 6.23
CA GLY A 340 3.30 -1.24 5.07
C GLY A 340 2.78 -0.72 3.74
N TYR A 341 3.35 -1.24 2.67
CA TYR A 341 3.06 -0.81 1.30
C TYR A 341 1.59 -1.07 0.90
N PRO A 342 1.08 -0.42 -0.16
CA PRO A 342 -0.20 -0.81 -0.75
C PRO A 342 -0.22 -2.29 -1.14
N ASN A 343 -1.38 -2.94 -1.04
CA ASN A 343 -1.62 -4.31 -1.49
C ASN A 343 -0.81 -5.45 -0.84
N VAL A 344 0.03 -5.19 0.16
CA VAL A 344 0.68 -6.23 0.98
C VAL A 344 -0.31 -7.04 1.83
N GLY A 345 -1.53 -6.51 2.03
CA GLY A 345 -2.63 -7.21 2.70
C GLY A 345 -2.93 -6.76 4.13
N LYS A 346 -2.54 -5.53 4.53
CA LYS A 346 -2.81 -4.96 5.87
C LYS A 346 -4.26 -5.14 6.34
N SER A 347 -5.22 -4.60 5.59
CA SER A 347 -6.64 -4.69 5.93
C SER A 347 -7.19 -6.13 5.84
N SER A 348 -6.59 -7.00 5.02
CA SER A 348 -6.95 -8.44 5.01
C SER A 348 -6.42 -9.19 6.23
N LEU A 349 -5.23 -8.83 6.71
CA LEU A 349 -4.66 -9.33 7.96
C LEU A 349 -5.53 -8.92 9.15
N ILE A 350 -5.97 -7.66 9.20
CA ILE A 350 -6.89 -7.18 10.25
C ILE A 350 -8.19 -8.00 10.26
N ASN A 351 -8.85 -8.15 9.11
CA ASN A 351 -10.05 -9.00 9.02
C ASN A 351 -9.78 -10.46 9.44
N GLY A 352 -8.60 -10.98 9.12
CA GLY A 352 -8.15 -12.32 9.53
C GLY A 352 -7.93 -12.45 11.04
N LEU A 353 -7.36 -11.44 11.69
CA LEU A 353 -7.18 -11.38 13.14
C LEU A 353 -8.51 -11.24 13.89
N VAL A 354 -9.41 -10.41 13.35
CA VAL A 354 -10.71 -10.16 13.96
C VAL A 354 -11.65 -11.36 13.75
N GLY A 355 -11.47 -12.14 12.68
CA GLY A 355 -12.30 -13.30 12.33
C GLY A 355 -13.58 -12.94 11.57
N LYS A 356 -13.84 -11.65 11.34
CA LYS A 356 -14.96 -11.13 10.55
C LYS A 356 -14.51 -9.95 9.69
N LYS A 357 -15.32 -9.61 8.70
CA LYS A 357 -15.07 -8.46 7.82
C LYS A 357 -15.40 -7.15 8.55
N VAL A 358 -14.39 -6.43 9.01
CA VAL A 358 -14.52 -5.11 9.65
C VAL A 358 -14.03 -3.97 8.76
N VAL A 359 -13.00 -4.23 7.95
CA VAL A 359 -12.45 -3.25 7.00
C VAL A 359 -12.68 -3.66 5.56
N SER A 360 -12.88 -2.68 4.69
CA SER A 360 -13.01 -2.90 3.26
C SER A 360 -11.65 -3.25 2.65
N VAL A 361 -11.66 -4.18 1.69
CA VAL A 361 -10.45 -4.66 1.00
C VAL A 361 -10.64 -4.54 -0.51
N SER A 362 -9.57 -4.18 -1.21
CA SER A 362 -9.53 -4.08 -2.67
C SER A 362 -8.16 -4.51 -3.19
N LYS A 363 -8.11 -4.92 -4.47
CA LYS A 363 -6.86 -5.19 -5.20
C LYS A 363 -6.21 -3.91 -5.72
N THR A 364 -6.94 -2.79 -5.73
CA THR A 364 -6.42 -1.51 -6.19
C THR A 364 -5.65 -0.82 -5.07
N ALA A 365 -4.42 -0.40 -5.34
CA ALA A 365 -3.61 0.39 -4.40
C ALA A 365 -4.32 1.68 -4.00
N GLY A 366 -4.12 2.16 -2.77
CA GLY A 366 -4.77 3.38 -2.26
C GLY A 366 -6.25 3.24 -1.89
N HIS A 367 -6.71 2.01 -1.59
CA HIS A 367 -8.09 1.77 -1.15
C HIS A 367 -8.34 2.24 0.29
N THR A 368 -7.44 1.90 1.21
CA THR A 368 -7.48 2.41 2.59
C THR A 368 -6.97 3.84 2.57
N LYS A 369 -7.88 4.80 2.78
CA LYS A 369 -7.57 6.24 2.74
C LYS A 369 -7.44 6.86 4.14
N HIS A 370 -8.13 6.33 5.14
CA HIS A 370 -8.20 6.94 6.46
C HIS A 370 -7.53 6.05 7.50
N PHE A 371 -6.96 6.70 8.51
CA PHE A 371 -6.57 6.02 9.72
C PHE A 371 -7.82 5.57 10.48
N GLN A 372 -7.79 4.34 10.96
CA GLN A 372 -8.91 3.73 11.68
C GLN A 372 -8.39 2.98 12.89
N THR A 373 -9.08 3.13 14.03
CA THR A 373 -8.82 2.32 15.23
C THR A 373 -9.85 1.20 15.29
N ILE A 374 -9.38 -0.02 15.53
CA ILE A 374 -10.19 -1.24 15.52
C ILE A 374 -9.87 -2.01 16.80
N PHE A 375 -10.86 -2.18 17.67
CA PHE A 375 -10.68 -2.97 18.88
C PHE A 375 -10.72 -4.46 18.56
N LEU A 376 -9.62 -5.17 18.84
CA LEU A 376 -9.55 -6.63 18.70
C LEU A 376 -10.16 -7.32 19.93
N THR A 377 -9.85 -6.77 21.10
CA THR A 377 -10.41 -7.09 22.42
C THR A 377 -10.47 -5.79 23.25
N PRO A 378 -11.11 -5.75 24.42
CA PRO A 378 -11.12 -4.55 25.28
C PRO A 378 -9.72 -4.05 25.67
N THR A 379 -8.73 -4.93 25.71
CA THR A 379 -7.34 -4.62 26.09
C THR A 379 -6.38 -4.50 24.90
N VAL A 380 -6.84 -4.69 23.66
CA VAL A 380 -5.99 -4.66 22.46
C VAL A 380 -6.68 -3.93 21.31
N LYS A 381 -6.04 -2.86 20.83
CA LYS A 381 -6.49 -2.08 19.67
C LYS A 381 -5.49 -2.14 18.52
N LEU A 382 -6.01 -2.27 17.30
CA LEU A 382 -5.27 -2.26 16.04
C LEU A 382 -5.52 -0.93 15.33
N CYS A 383 -4.47 -0.31 14.80
CA CYS A 383 -4.59 0.88 13.97
C CYS A 383 -4.33 0.52 12.50
N ASP A 384 -5.34 0.67 11.62
CA ASP A 384 -5.15 0.57 10.17
C ASP A 384 -4.74 1.92 9.61
N SER A 385 -3.76 1.92 8.71
CA SER A 385 -3.23 3.13 8.08
C SER A 385 -3.16 2.99 6.57
N PRO A 386 -3.21 4.11 5.82
CA PRO A 386 -3.01 4.08 4.38
C PRO A 386 -1.70 3.41 3.99
N GLY A 387 -1.69 2.74 2.83
CA GLY A 387 -0.45 2.19 2.31
C GLY A 387 0.52 3.27 1.87
N LEU A 388 1.76 3.19 2.33
CA LEU A 388 2.80 4.17 2.05
C LEU A 388 3.92 3.52 1.23
N VAL A 389 4.45 4.28 0.27
CA VAL A 389 5.54 3.83 -0.61
C VAL A 389 6.75 4.72 -0.36
N PHE A 390 7.84 4.12 0.12
CA PHE A 390 9.07 4.85 0.46
C PHE A 390 9.91 5.15 -0.78
N PRO A 391 10.69 6.25 -0.78
CA PRO A 391 11.68 6.52 -1.81
C PRO A 391 12.70 5.40 -1.89
N SER A 392 13.09 5.05 -3.12
CA SER A 392 14.06 4.00 -3.39
C SER A 392 14.48 4.04 -4.86
N LEU A 393 15.52 3.28 -5.21
CA LEU A 393 16.04 3.09 -6.56
C LEU A 393 15.48 1.84 -7.24
N ILE A 394 14.44 1.24 -6.69
CA ILE A 394 13.85 0.05 -7.29
C ILE A 394 13.19 0.38 -8.63
N LYS A 395 13.35 -0.51 -9.62
CA LYS A 395 12.77 -0.29 -10.96
C LYS A 395 11.25 -0.19 -10.86
N LYS A 396 10.69 0.88 -11.44
CA LYS A 396 9.24 1.16 -11.49
C LYS A 396 8.42 -0.03 -11.99
N GLN A 397 8.96 -0.83 -12.92
CA GLN A 397 8.33 -2.04 -13.45
C GLN A 397 8.02 -3.07 -12.35
N LEU A 398 8.94 -3.25 -11.40
CA LEU A 398 8.74 -4.17 -10.29
C LEU A 398 7.64 -3.68 -9.34
N GLN A 399 7.51 -2.37 -9.13
CA GLN A 399 6.42 -1.80 -8.33
C GLN A 399 5.04 -1.98 -8.99
N VAL A 400 4.97 -1.93 -10.32
CA VAL A 400 3.75 -2.27 -11.07
C VAL A 400 3.41 -3.75 -10.88
N LEU A 401 4.39 -4.65 -11.03
CA LEU A 401 4.21 -6.10 -10.84
C LEU A 401 3.82 -6.47 -9.41
N ALA A 402 4.37 -5.78 -8.42
CA ALA A 402 4.01 -5.94 -7.00
C ALA A 402 2.63 -5.35 -6.65
N GLY A 403 1.97 -4.67 -7.59
CA GLY A 403 0.67 -4.05 -7.38
C GLY A 403 0.73 -2.79 -6.51
N ILE A 404 1.90 -2.19 -6.33
CA ILE A 404 2.05 -0.90 -5.63
C ILE A 404 1.48 0.22 -6.50
N TYR A 405 1.73 0.17 -7.81
CA TYR A 405 1.15 1.08 -8.79
C TYR A 405 -0.06 0.42 -9.48
N PRO A 406 -1.23 1.09 -9.58
CA PRO A 406 -2.41 0.52 -10.23
C PRO A 406 -2.19 0.21 -11.71
N ILE A 407 -2.31 -1.07 -12.08
CA ILE A 407 -2.12 -1.55 -13.47
C ILE A 407 -2.98 -0.76 -14.47
N ALA A 408 -4.23 -0.44 -14.10
CA ALA A 408 -5.17 0.31 -14.94
C ALA A 408 -4.72 1.75 -15.28
N GLN A 409 -3.76 2.30 -14.54
CA GLN A 409 -3.24 3.67 -14.73
C GLN A 409 -1.84 3.68 -15.38
N VAL A 410 -1.27 2.50 -15.64
CA VAL A 410 0.02 2.38 -16.32
C VAL A 410 -0.12 2.85 -17.76
N ARG A 411 0.62 3.90 -18.12
CA ARG A 411 0.58 4.50 -19.46
C ARG A 411 1.23 3.63 -20.53
N GLU A 412 2.19 2.82 -20.11
CA GLU A 412 3.10 2.09 -20.97
C GLU A 412 3.42 0.75 -20.30
N PRO A 413 2.73 -0.34 -20.69
CA PRO A 413 2.90 -1.64 -20.05
C PRO A 413 4.02 -2.48 -20.68
N TYR A 414 4.53 -2.13 -21.87
CA TYR A 414 5.50 -2.97 -22.59
C TYR A 414 6.82 -3.06 -21.85
N SER A 415 7.31 -1.99 -21.22
CA SER A 415 8.52 -2.08 -20.40
C SER A 415 8.36 -3.01 -19.19
N VAL A 416 7.15 -3.12 -18.64
CA VAL A 416 6.83 -4.06 -17.56
C VAL A 416 6.84 -5.50 -18.07
N VAL A 417 6.28 -5.72 -19.27
CA VAL A 417 6.30 -7.04 -19.93
C VAL A 417 7.73 -7.43 -20.28
N MET A 418 8.53 -6.52 -20.83
CA MET A 418 9.97 -6.71 -21.11
C MET A 418 10.70 -7.10 -19.83
N TYR A 419 10.53 -6.32 -18.75
CA TYR A 419 11.16 -6.61 -17.45
C TYR A 419 10.83 -8.00 -16.92
N LEU A 420 9.59 -8.47 -17.12
CA LEU A 420 9.15 -9.81 -16.76
C LEU A 420 9.76 -10.89 -17.68
N ALA A 421 9.78 -10.64 -18.99
CA ALA A 421 10.26 -11.57 -20.01
C ALA A 421 11.77 -11.82 -19.95
N GLU A 422 12.54 -10.81 -19.54
CA GLU A 422 13.98 -10.93 -19.28
C GLU A 422 14.30 -11.87 -18.10
N ARG A 423 13.35 -12.06 -17.17
CA ARG A 423 13.58 -12.72 -15.88
C ARG A 423 12.91 -14.07 -15.75
N LEU A 424 11.88 -14.32 -16.56
CA LEU A 424 11.09 -15.54 -16.52
C LEU A 424 10.98 -16.13 -17.94
N PRO A 425 10.95 -17.46 -18.08
CA PRO A 425 10.73 -18.11 -19.37
C PRO A 425 9.26 -18.00 -19.79
N LEU A 426 8.80 -16.78 -20.12
CA LEU A 426 7.39 -16.48 -20.38
C LEU A 426 6.81 -17.29 -21.54
N LYS A 427 7.60 -17.57 -22.60
CA LYS A 427 7.16 -18.42 -23.72
C LYS A 427 6.69 -19.79 -23.23
N GLN A 428 7.46 -20.41 -22.33
CA GLN A 428 7.15 -21.73 -21.77
C GLN A 428 5.99 -21.64 -20.77
N LEU A 429 6.03 -20.67 -19.86
CA LEU A 429 5.02 -20.50 -18.81
C LEU A 429 3.63 -20.19 -19.36
N LEU A 430 3.55 -19.34 -20.39
CA LEU A 430 2.30 -18.94 -21.02
C LEU A 430 1.94 -19.81 -22.24
N LYS A 431 2.74 -20.83 -22.56
CA LYS A 431 2.58 -21.72 -23.72
C LYS A 431 2.35 -20.93 -25.02
N LEU A 432 3.13 -19.87 -25.23
CA LEU A 432 2.98 -19.01 -26.39
C LEU A 432 3.49 -19.75 -27.63
N GLN A 433 2.62 -19.89 -28.62
CA GLN A 433 2.99 -20.38 -29.94
C GLN A 433 3.84 -19.34 -30.66
N GLN A 434 4.74 -19.82 -31.51
CA GLN A 434 5.56 -18.95 -32.35
C GLN A 434 4.64 -18.22 -33.33
N HIS A 435 4.86 -16.92 -33.55
CA HIS A 435 4.06 -16.19 -34.53
C HIS A 435 4.32 -16.79 -35.92
N PRO A 436 3.29 -17.00 -36.78
CA PRO A 436 3.47 -17.62 -38.10
C PRO A 436 4.50 -16.92 -38.99
N GLU A 437 4.68 -15.61 -38.82
CA GLU A 437 5.65 -14.80 -39.58
C GLU A 437 7.11 -14.94 -39.08
N ALA A 438 7.36 -15.68 -38.00
CA ALA A 438 8.71 -15.92 -37.48
C ALA A 438 9.38 -17.18 -38.05
N GLU A 439 8.76 -17.86 -39.03
CA GLU A 439 9.36 -19.00 -39.75
C GLU A 439 10.29 -18.59 -40.90
N GLY A 440 10.50 -17.28 -41.13
CA GLY A 440 11.32 -16.78 -42.25
C GLY A 440 12.27 -15.61 -41.93
N LEU A 441 12.56 -15.36 -40.66
CA LEU A 441 13.50 -14.32 -40.20
C LEU A 441 14.67 -14.91 -39.41
#